data_AF-A0A956R702-F1
#
_entry.id   AF-A0A956R702-F1
#
_cell.length_a   1.000
_cell.length_b   1.000
_cell.length_c   1.000
_cell.angle_alpha   90.00
_cell.angle_beta   90.00
_cell.angle_gamma   90.00
#
_symmetry.space_group_name_H-M   'P 1'
#
loop_
_entity.id
_entity.type
_entity.pdbx_description
1 polymer ?
#
loop_
_entity_poly.entity_id
_entity_poly.type
_entity_poly.pdbx_seq_one_letter_code
_entity_poly.pdbx_strand_id
1 'polypeptide(L)'
;MTASCPRGGGDLYADVTTGYGPECFTIEGEPEAYPYTFNAHYYSRGPMGYGMGTLQIVEHDGAGQLYFDDRPYLIMKDRAELALGQLTGSLRQQSQGAKP
;
A
#
# COMPACT_ATOMS: atom_id res chain seq x y z
N MET A 1 20.95 -8.79 -0.44
CA MET A 1 21.25 -7.64 0.43
C MET A 1 19.90 -7.09 0.86
N THR A 2 19.51 -7.33 2.11
CA THR A 2 18.26 -6.81 2.67
C THR A 2 18.49 -5.34 3.04
N ALA A 3 17.79 -4.43 2.37
CA ALA A 3 17.81 -3.02 2.73
C ALA A 3 16.95 -2.84 3.97
N SER A 4 17.56 -2.93 5.15
CA SER A 4 16.86 -2.67 6.41
C SER A 4 16.52 -1.18 6.50
N CYS A 5 15.25 -0.86 6.31
CA CYS A 5 14.71 0.47 6.56
C CYS A 5 14.70 0.74 8.09
N PRO A 6 14.69 2.01 8.57
CA PRO A 6 14.65 2.34 10.00
C PRO A 6 13.45 1.70 10.72
N ARG A 7 13.43 1.66 12.07
CA ARG A 7 12.39 1.04 12.94
C ARG A 7 10.95 1.59 12.78
N GLY A 8 10.39 1.44 11.59
CA GLY A 8 9.12 2.03 11.13
C GLY A 8 8.99 2.03 9.59
N GLY A 9 10.05 1.62 8.89
CA GLY A 9 10.15 1.64 7.43
C GLY A 9 9.93 0.30 6.74
N GLY A 10 9.31 -0.67 7.43
CA GLY A 10 8.84 -1.95 6.89
C GLY A 10 9.84 -2.80 6.10
N ASP A 11 9.38 -3.97 5.69
CA ASP A 11 10.07 -4.89 4.79
C ASP A 11 9.29 -5.02 3.48
N LEU A 12 9.98 -4.78 2.37
CA LEU A 12 9.46 -5.01 1.02
C LEU A 12 9.66 -6.49 0.66
N TYR A 13 8.58 -7.27 0.66
CA TYR A 13 8.61 -8.70 0.37
C TYR A 13 8.60 -9.01 -1.13
N ALA A 14 8.00 -8.14 -1.95
CA ALA A 14 7.92 -8.33 -3.38
C ALA A 14 7.90 -6.98 -4.11
N ASP A 15 8.86 -6.78 -5.01
CA ASP A 15 8.91 -5.69 -5.98
C ASP A 15 8.69 -6.32 -7.37
N VAL A 16 7.51 -6.11 -7.96
CA VAL A 16 7.07 -6.86 -9.14
C VAL A 16 7.39 -6.07 -10.40
N THR A 17 8.58 -6.28 -10.95
CA THR A 17 9.00 -5.59 -12.19
C THR A 17 8.39 -6.17 -13.47
N THR A 18 7.71 -7.32 -13.39
CA THR A 18 7.17 -8.07 -14.55
C THR A 18 5.73 -7.67 -14.91
N GLY A 19 5.10 -6.80 -14.11
CA GLY A 19 3.74 -6.31 -14.33
C GLY A 19 2.62 -7.22 -13.84
N TYR A 20 2.93 -8.33 -13.16
CA TYR A 20 1.94 -9.26 -12.59
C TYR A 20 2.41 -9.83 -11.24
N GLY A 21 1.64 -9.59 -10.18
CA GLY A 21 1.88 -10.15 -8.84
C GLY A 21 1.58 -9.17 -7.71
N PRO A 22 1.39 -9.65 -6.48
CA PRO A 22 1.21 -8.79 -5.31
C PRO A 22 2.55 -8.14 -4.94
N GLU A 23 2.58 -6.81 -4.93
CA GLU A 23 3.62 -6.05 -4.25
C GLU A 23 3.22 -5.93 -2.78
N CYS A 24 4.09 -6.40 -1.89
CA CYS A 24 3.78 -6.49 -0.47
C CYS A 24 4.85 -5.79 0.34
N PHE A 25 4.41 -4.86 1.18
CA PHE A 25 5.23 -4.13 2.12
C PHE A 25 4.60 -4.24 3.50
N THR A 26 5.37 -4.72 4.47
CA THR A 26 4.85 -4.98 5.81
C THR A 26 5.65 -4.22 6.84
N ILE A 27 4.95 -3.58 7.78
CA ILE A 27 5.57 -2.96 8.95
C ILE A 27 5.32 -3.90 10.12
N GLU A 28 6.38 -4.54 10.62
CA GLU A 28 6.28 -5.38 11.81
C GLU A 28 6.18 -4.51 13.08
N GLY A 29 5.25 -4.87 13.96
CA GLY A 29 5.04 -4.16 15.22
C GLY A 29 4.03 -3.01 15.11
N GLU A 30 4.10 -2.07 16.07
CA GLU A 30 3.20 -0.91 16.09
C GLU A 30 3.71 0.15 15.09
N PRO A 31 2.87 0.59 14.13
CA PRO A 31 3.28 1.59 13.16
C PRO A 31 3.43 2.97 13.84
N GLU A 32 4.67 3.44 13.98
CA GLU A 32 4.96 4.74 14.63
C GLU A 32 5.21 5.89 13.62
N ALA A 33 5.43 5.60 12.34
CA ALA A 33 5.93 6.54 11.34
C ALA A 33 4.85 7.21 10.46
N TYR A 34 3.65 7.44 11.00
CA TYR A 34 2.62 8.19 10.27
C TYR A 34 3.09 9.62 9.94
N PRO A 35 2.73 10.18 8.76
CA PRO A 35 1.86 9.62 7.73
C PRO A 35 2.59 8.74 6.69
N TYR A 36 1.99 7.58 6.36
CA TYR A 36 2.45 6.77 5.24
C TYR A 36 1.86 7.27 3.93
N THR A 37 2.69 7.48 2.92
CA THR A 37 2.27 7.93 1.58
C THR A 37 2.42 6.80 0.59
N PHE A 38 1.37 6.55 -0.20
CA PHE A 38 1.36 5.47 -1.18
C PHE A 38 1.28 6.04 -2.60
N ASN A 39 2.25 5.66 -3.44
CA ASN A 39 2.28 6.02 -4.85
C ASN A 39 2.41 4.75 -5.70
N ALA A 40 1.61 4.67 -6.77
CA ALA A 40 1.76 3.65 -7.80
C ALA A 40 2.53 4.21 -9.00
N HIS A 41 3.64 3.57 -9.34
CA HIS A 41 4.50 3.96 -10.45
C HIS A 41 4.26 3.04 -11.64
N TYR A 42 3.69 3.57 -12.71
CA TYR A 42 3.44 2.82 -13.94
C TYR A 42 4.55 3.11 -14.97
N TYR A 43 5.57 2.24 -15.01
CA TYR A 43 6.79 2.48 -15.78
C TYR A 43 6.68 2.21 -17.29
N SER A 44 5.91 1.20 -17.70
CA SER A 44 5.80 0.84 -19.11
C SER A 44 4.42 0.29 -19.45
N ARG A 45 3.80 0.89 -20.47
CA ARG A 45 2.56 0.41 -21.05
C ARG A 45 2.77 -0.93 -21.77
N GLY A 46 2.37 -2.03 -21.12
CA GLY A 46 2.23 -3.33 -21.79
C GLY A 46 1.16 -3.29 -22.89
N PRO A 47 1.08 -4.32 -23.76
CA PRO A 47 0.17 -4.35 -24.92
C PRO A 47 -1.32 -4.19 -24.58
N MET A 48 -1.71 -4.40 -23.31
CA MET A 48 -3.07 -4.20 -22.81
C MET A 48 -3.44 -2.74 -22.49
N GLY A 49 -2.46 -1.84 -22.35
CA GLY A 49 -2.69 -0.40 -22.42
C GLY A 49 -3.18 0.33 -21.16
N TYR A 50 -3.36 -0.35 -20.03
CA TYR A 50 -3.74 0.25 -18.75
C TYR A 50 -3.03 -0.44 -17.58
N GLY A 51 -2.59 0.34 -16.60
CA GLY A 51 -2.15 -0.13 -15.30
C GLY A 51 -3.35 -0.16 -14.35
N MET A 52 -3.79 -1.35 -13.95
CA MET A 52 -4.92 -1.52 -13.06
C MET A 52 -4.51 -2.37 -11.87
N GLY A 53 -4.96 -2.00 -10.68
CA GLY A 53 -4.71 -2.75 -9.47
C GLY A 53 -5.53 -2.21 -8.31
N THR A 54 -5.36 -2.86 -7.16
CA THR A 54 -5.92 -2.41 -5.90
C THR A 54 -4.79 -2.37 -4.90
N LEU A 55 -4.60 -1.22 -4.26
CA LEU A 55 -3.81 -1.16 -3.04
C LEU A 55 -4.72 -1.60 -1.90
N GLN A 56 -4.33 -2.66 -1.21
CA GLN A 56 -5.03 -3.14 -0.02
C GLN A 56 -4.13 -2.94 1.19
N ILE A 57 -4.57 -2.08 2.11
CA ILE A 57 -3.90 -1.85 3.39
C ILE A 57 -4.58 -2.75 4.42
N VAL A 58 -3.79 -3.58 5.10
CA VAL A 58 -4.26 -4.49 6.15
C VAL A 58 -3.57 -4.16 7.46
N GLU A 59 -4.37 -3.89 8.50
CA GLU A 59 -3.88 -3.70 9.87
C GLU A 59 -4.47 -4.80 10.77
N HIS A 60 -3.62 -5.46 11.55
CA HIS A 60 -4.02 -6.52 12.50
C HIS A 60 -3.70 -6.09 13.92
N ASP A 61 -4.63 -6.33 14.85
CA ASP A 61 -4.46 -6.00 16.28
C ASP A 61 -3.73 -7.08 17.11
N GLY A 62 -3.29 -8.18 16.50
CA GLY A 62 -2.68 -9.31 17.20
C GLY A 62 -3.66 -10.19 17.99
N ALA A 63 -4.89 -9.74 18.23
CA ALA A 63 -5.95 -10.47 18.96
C ALA A 63 -6.96 -11.15 18.01
N GLY A 64 -6.83 -10.91 16.70
CA GLY A 64 -7.60 -11.59 15.65
C GLY A 64 -8.48 -10.66 14.82
N GLN A 65 -8.46 -9.35 15.11
CA GLN A 65 -9.22 -8.36 14.35
C GLN A 65 -8.38 -7.78 13.22
N LEU A 66 -8.90 -7.89 12.00
CA LEU A 66 -8.30 -7.28 10.81
C LEU A 66 -9.11 -6.05 10.39
N TYR A 67 -8.39 -5.02 9.95
CA TYR A 67 -8.92 -3.80 9.36
C TYR A 67 -8.38 -3.68 7.94
N PHE A 68 -9.25 -3.29 7.01
CA PHE A 68 -8.94 -3.23 5.58
C PHE A 68 -9.28 -1.84 5.04
N ASP A 69 -8.40 -1.32 4.19
CA ASP A 69 -8.64 -0.13 3.36
C ASP A 69 -8.21 -0.45 1.93
N ASP A 70 -9.21 -0.61 1.06
CA ASP A 70 -9.05 -0.99 -0.34
C ASP A 70 -9.14 0.25 -1.23
N ARG A 71 -8.08 0.52 -1.97
CA ARG A 71 -7.95 1.68 -2.86
C ARG A 71 -7.74 1.18 -4.29
N PRO A 72 -8.82 0.91 -5.05
CA PRO A 72 -8.72 0.53 -6.45
C PRO A 72 -8.24 1.71 -7.29
N TYR A 73 -7.40 1.44 -8.28
CA TYR A 73 -6.86 2.47 -9.17
C TYR A 73 -6.77 2.00 -10.63
N LEU A 74 -6.82 2.98 -11.54
CA LEU A 74 -6.65 2.80 -12.98
C LEU A 74 -5.77 3.91 -13.54
N ILE A 75 -4.69 3.52 -14.22
CA ILE A 75 -3.73 4.41 -14.85
C ILE A 75 -3.76 4.13 -16.36
N MET A 76 -4.23 5.10 -17.15
CA MET A 76 -4.28 5.01 -18.62
C MET A 76 -3.14 5.77 -19.32
N LYS A 77 -2.31 6.47 -18.55
CA LYS A 77 -1.20 7.27 -19.04
C LYS A 77 0.11 6.49 -18.92
N ASP A 78 0.88 6.46 -20.00
CA ASP A 78 2.22 5.87 -19.99
C ASP A 78 3.17 6.70 -19.12
N ARG A 79 4.08 6.03 -18.40
CA ARG A 79 5.06 6.66 -17.48
C ARG A 79 4.41 7.62 -16.49
N ALA A 80 3.40 7.14 -15.77
CA ALA A 80 2.65 7.94 -14.81
C ALA A 80 2.91 7.49 -13.38
N GLU A 81 2.94 8.46 -12.48
CA GLU A 81 2.89 8.27 -11.04
C GLU A 81 1.50 8.68 -10.57
N LEU A 82 0.84 7.80 -9.83
CA LEU A 82 -0.47 8.05 -9.24
C LEU A 82 -0.34 8.01 -7.72
N ALA A 83 -0.70 9.11 -7.06
CA ALA A 83 -0.85 9.13 -5.62
C ALA A 83 -2.11 8.33 -5.23
N LEU A 84 -1.94 7.26 -4.46
CA LEU A 84 -3.02 6.45 -3.89
C LEU A 84 -3.48 6.98 -2.52
N GLY A 85 -2.97 8.15 -2.14
CA GLY A 85 -3.30 8.86 -0.92
C GLY A 85 -2.35 8.56 0.23
N GLN A 86 -2.78 8.97 1.42
CA GLN A 86 -2.00 8.82 2.64
C GLN A 86 -2.79 8.03 3.68
N LEU A 87 -2.07 7.39 4.59
CA LEU A 87 -2.60 6.86 5.82
C LEU A 87 -2.00 7.71 6.95
N THR A 88 -2.83 8.53 7.58
CA THR A 88 -2.40 9.51 8.59
C THR A 88 -2.50 9.00 10.04
N GLY A 89 -3.06 7.81 10.23
CA GLY A 89 -3.21 7.15 11.53
C GLY A 89 -3.77 5.74 11.36
N SER A 90 -3.84 5.00 12.46
CA SER A 90 -4.26 3.59 12.49
C SER A 90 -5.67 3.37 11.91
N LEU A 91 -5.82 2.32 11.11
CA LEU A 91 -7.12 1.93 10.52
C LEU A 91 -8.11 1.51 11.61
N ARG A 92 -7.62 0.91 12.70
CA ARG A 92 -8.44 0.63 13.89
C ARG A 92 -9.11 1.90 14.41
N GLN A 93 -8.38 3.01 14.53
CA GLN A 93 -8.94 4.27 15.03
C GLN A 93 -9.89 4.91 14.02
N GLN A 94 -9.59 4.82 12.72
CA GLN A 94 -10.45 5.36 11.66
C GLN A 94 -11.79 4.62 11.55
N SER A 95 -11.79 3.29 11.67
CA SER A 95 -13.03 2.48 11.68
C SER A 95 -13.95 2.78 12.88
N GLN A 96 -13.39 3.19 14.02
CA GLN A 96 -14.15 3.54 15.23
C GLN A 96 -14.72 4.97 15.19
N GLY A 97 -14.23 5.82 14.28
CA GLY A 97 -14.67 7.20 14.09
C GLY A 97 -15.80 7.39 13.07
N ALA A 98 -16.18 6.35 12.33
CA ALA A 98 -17.29 6.41 11.39
C ALA A 98 -18.64 6.39 12.15
N LYS A 99 -19.14 7.58 12.50
CA LYS A 99 -20.48 7.76 13.09
C LYS A 99 -21.55 7.37 12.04
N PRO A 100 -22.62 6.65 12.42
CA PRO A 100 -23.69 6.22 11.51
C PRO A 100 -24.49 7.38 10.91
#